data_AF-A0A819FMY1-F1
#
_entry.id   AF-A0A819FMY1-F1
#
_cell.length_a   1.000
_cell.length_b   1.000
_cell.length_c   1.000
_cell.angle_alpha   90.00
_cell.angle_beta   90.00
_cell.angle_gamma   90.00
#
_symmetry.space_group_name_H-M   'P 1'
#
loop_
_entity.id
_entity.type
_entity.pdbx_description
1 polymer ?
#
loop_
_entity_poly.entity_id
_entity_poly.type
_entity_poly.pdbx_seq_one_letter_code
_entity_poly.pdbx_strand_id
1 'polypeptide(L)'
;MRQKSRIRDNTRHQNLKGDSLERLHIRQKQASKQCRDKKKLDRSNGKQFSSYRNRQCFGKAVKRVIQSLPQDTDKHVTLVRHIAQELNVIPKTITQHKRQQRSLPIELQELIIKFYNQDDISYQLAGKRDCITFKDNDDTSTTLQKRILLYRVRETFQLFLTEYLDTNINLSLTSFNDLRPMNILVQSYTRERSCL
;
A
#
# COMPACT_ATOMS: atom_id res chain seq x y z
N MET A 1 -32.62 46.52 -13.45
CA MET A 1 -33.74 46.75 -12.51
C MET A 1 -33.29 47.28 -11.12
N ARG A 2 -32.36 46.62 -10.40
CA ARG A 2 -32.01 46.96 -8.99
C ARG A 2 -31.28 48.30 -8.72
N GLN A 3 -30.60 48.87 -9.71
CA GLN A 3 -29.86 50.14 -9.52
C GLN A 3 -30.80 51.35 -9.51
N LYS A 4 -31.82 51.37 -10.37
CA LYS A 4 -32.80 52.46 -10.46
C LYS A 4 -33.67 52.58 -9.19
N SER A 5 -33.96 51.47 -8.51
CA SER A 5 -34.71 51.48 -7.23
C SER A 5 -33.87 52.03 -6.08
N ARG A 6 -32.60 51.62 -5.97
CA ARG A 6 -31.67 52.13 -4.93
C ARG A 6 -31.48 53.64 -4.99
N ILE A 7 -31.38 54.21 -6.20
CA ILE A 7 -31.24 55.66 -6.39
C ILE A 7 -32.51 56.39 -5.92
N ARG A 8 -33.69 55.87 -6.28
CA ARG A 8 -35.00 56.44 -5.92
C ARG A 8 -35.24 56.42 -4.40
N ASP A 9 -34.83 55.35 -3.73
CA ASP A 9 -34.92 55.24 -2.28
C ASP A 9 -33.98 56.23 -1.57
N ASN A 10 -32.73 56.37 -2.06
CA ASN A 10 -31.79 57.36 -1.54
C ASN A 10 -32.30 58.80 -1.66
N THR A 11 -32.91 59.18 -2.79
CA THR A 11 -33.51 60.52 -2.96
C THR A 11 -34.69 60.76 -2.01
N ARG A 12 -35.45 59.72 -1.67
CA ARG A 12 -36.54 59.83 -0.67
C ARG A 12 -36.00 59.99 0.74
N HIS A 13 -34.90 59.31 1.09
CA HIS A 13 -34.26 59.43 2.40
C HIS A 13 -33.65 60.81 2.66
N GLN A 14 -33.09 61.46 1.63
CA GLN A 14 -32.47 62.79 1.71
C GLN A 14 -33.47 63.92 1.99
N ASN A 15 -34.75 63.73 1.65
CA ASN A 15 -35.79 64.77 1.76
C ASN A 15 -36.66 64.66 3.03
N LEU A 16 -36.38 63.72 3.94
CA LEU A 16 -37.15 63.53 5.16
C LEU A 16 -36.65 64.47 6.27
N LYS A 17 -37.57 65.16 6.95
CA LYS A 17 -37.28 66.06 8.09
C LYS A 17 -38.19 65.74 9.29
N GLY A 18 -37.74 66.10 10.49
CA GLY A 18 -38.50 65.98 11.74
C GLY A 18 -38.89 64.54 12.10
N ASP A 19 -40.09 64.36 12.64
CA ASP A 19 -40.64 63.08 13.13
C ASP A 19 -40.55 61.92 12.13
N SER A 20 -40.62 62.21 10.83
CA SER A 20 -40.56 61.18 9.79
C SER A 20 -39.15 60.58 9.64
N LEU A 21 -38.11 61.40 9.80
CA LEU A 21 -36.72 60.96 9.81
C LEU A 21 -36.42 60.11 11.05
N GLU A 22 -36.94 60.53 12.20
CA GLU A 22 -36.74 59.83 13.47
C GLU A 22 -37.42 58.45 13.47
N ARG A 23 -38.65 58.35 12.98
CA ARG A 23 -39.35 57.06 12.77
C ARG A 23 -38.56 56.12 11.85
N LEU A 24 -37.90 56.66 10.84
CA LEU A 24 -37.07 55.89 9.91
C LEU A 24 -35.81 55.34 10.58
N HIS A 25 -35.12 56.16 11.37
CA HIS A 25 -33.97 55.74 12.16
C HIS A 25 -34.35 54.67 13.19
N ILE A 26 -35.48 54.84 13.89
CA ILE A 26 -36.00 53.83 14.82
C ILE A 26 -36.28 52.52 14.09
N ARG A 27 -36.94 52.57 12.93
CA ARG A 27 -37.25 51.39 12.11
C ARG A 27 -35.98 50.70 11.61
N GLN A 28 -34.97 51.44 11.13
CA GLN A 28 -33.69 50.85 10.72
C GLN A 28 -32.96 50.22 11.91
N LYS A 29 -32.97 50.88 13.07
CA LYS A 29 -32.37 50.37 14.31
C LYS A 29 -33.06 49.08 14.77
N GLN A 30 -34.39 49.03 14.73
CA GLN A 30 -35.17 47.85 15.03
C GLN A 30 -34.94 46.72 14.02
N ALA A 31 -34.91 47.01 12.72
CA ALA A 31 -34.61 46.02 11.68
C ALA A 31 -33.20 45.45 11.83
N SER A 32 -32.20 46.29 12.09
CA SER A 32 -30.82 45.87 12.36
C SER A 32 -30.73 45.00 13.63
N LYS A 33 -31.46 45.36 14.69
CA LYS A 33 -31.57 44.56 15.92
C LYS A 33 -32.20 43.19 15.65
N GLN A 34 -33.35 43.15 14.98
CA GLN A 34 -34.03 41.90 14.60
C GLN A 34 -33.15 41.00 13.73
N CYS A 35 -32.43 41.56 12.75
CA CYS A 35 -31.47 40.78 11.95
C CYS A 35 -30.31 40.24 12.78
N ARG A 36 -29.79 40.99 13.76
CA ARG A 36 -28.74 40.53 14.69
C ARG A 36 -29.25 39.43 15.60
N ASP A 37 -30.45 39.58 16.14
CA ASP A 37 -31.06 38.62 17.06
C ASP A 37 -31.43 37.32 16.34
N LYS A 38 -31.96 37.39 15.11
CA LYS A 38 -32.19 36.21 14.25
C LYS A 38 -30.89 35.45 13.96
N LYS A 39 -29.80 36.16 13.63
CA LYS A 39 -28.47 35.55 13.45
C LYS A 39 -27.89 34.95 14.74
N LYS A 40 -28.24 35.48 15.93
CA LYS A 40 -27.85 34.88 17.21
C LYS A 40 -28.63 33.59 17.47
N LEU A 41 -29.94 33.58 17.19
CA LEU A 41 -30.79 32.40 17.32
C LEU A 41 -30.37 31.27 16.37
N ASP A 42 -30.02 31.60 15.12
CA ASP A 42 -29.50 30.63 14.15
C ASP A 42 -28.18 30.00 14.62
N ARG A 43 -27.34 30.78 15.33
CA ARG A 43 -26.09 30.29 15.93
C ARG A 43 -26.33 29.38 17.13
N SER A 44 -27.41 29.58 17.90
CA SER A 44 -27.74 28.72 19.05
C SER A 44 -28.48 27.44 18.65
N ASN A 45 -29.26 27.48 17.56
CA ASN A 45 -30.00 26.32 17.06
C ASN A 45 -29.14 25.38 16.21
N GLY A 46 -28.02 25.85 15.66
CA GLY A 46 -26.99 25.01 15.07
C GLY A 46 -26.18 24.24 16.12
N LYS A 47 -26.82 23.38 16.91
CA LYS A 47 -26.13 22.38 17.74
C LYS A 47 -25.50 21.35 16.81
N GLN A 48 -24.30 21.65 16.36
CA GLN A 48 -23.32 20.62 16.03
C GLN A 48 -22.21 20.70 17.05
N PHE A 49 -21.88 19.56 17.63
CA PHE A 49 -20.85 19.33 18.64
C PHE A 49 -19.50 19.90 18.20
N SER A 50 -19.29 21.19 18.42
CA SER A 50 -18.01 21.85 18.24
C SER A 50 -17.30 21.81 19.59
N SER A 51 -16.23 21.01 19.69
CA SER A 51 -15.32 21.02 20.86
C SER A 51 -14.77 22.43 21.15
N TYR A 52 -14.80 23.34 20.16
CA TYR A 52 -14.36 24.73 20.30
C TYR A 52 -15.47 25.66 20.82
N ARG A 53 -15.09 26.58 21.72
CA ARG A 53 -15.97 27.58 22.36
C ARG A 53 -16.75 28.48 21.37
N ASN A 54 -16.14 28.83 20.23
CA ASN A 54 -16.80 29.60 19.18
C ASN A 54 -16.18 29.31 17.79
N ARG A 55 -16.91 29.67 16.73
CA ARG A 55 -16.47 29.48 15.34
C ARG A 55 -15.19 30.24 14.99
N GLN A 56 -14.96 31.40 15.61
CA GLN A 56 -13.76 32.20 15.36
C GLN A 56 -12.51 31.49 15.89
N CYS A 57 -12.58 30.84 17.05
CA CYS A 57 -11.52 30.05 17.64
C CYS A 57 -11.18 28.84 16.77
N PHE A 58 -12.19 28.14 16.25
CA PHE A 58 -11.98 27.06 15.30
C PHE A 58 -11.25 27.55 14.04
N GLY A 59 -11.72 28.64 13.42
CA GLY A 59 -11.06 29.20 12.23
C GLY A 59 -9.61 29.63 12.48
N LYS A 60 -9.31 30.17 13.67
CA LYS A 60 -7.94 30.49 14.09
C LYS A 60 -7.09 29.24 14.25
N ALA A 61 -7.63 28.17 14.84
CA ALA A 61 -6.92 26.90 15.00
C ALA A 61 -6.60 26.27 13.63
N VAL A 62 -7.58 26.19 12.74
CA VAL A 62 -7.39 25.69 11.36
C VAL A 62 -6.32 26.49 10.62
N LYS A 63 -6.34 27.83 10.73
CA LYS A 63 -5.35 28.68 10.08
C LYS A 63 -3.91 28.39 10.55
N ARG A 64 -3.72 28.17 11.85
CA ARG A 64 -2.41 27.80 12.41
C ARG A 64 -1.91 26.46 11.87
N VAL A 65 -2.78 25.46 11.81
CA VAL A 65 -2.45 24.14 11.26
C VAL A 65 -2.05 24.26 9.78
N ILE A 66 -2.84 24.96 8.97
CA ILE A 66 -2.53 25.15 7.55
C ILE A 66 -1.18 25.87 7.36
N GLN A 67 -0.86 26.86 8.18
CA GLN A 67 0.42 27.56 8.13
C GLN A 67 1.62 26.69 8.52
N SER A 68 1.41 25.67 9.34
CA SER A 68 2.46 24.72 9.74
C SER A 68 2.68 23.57 8.76
N LEU A 69 1.81 23.43 7.75
CA LEU A 69 1.91 22.33 6.78
C LEU A 69 2.84 22.69 5.60
N PRO A 70 3.48 21.69 4.94
CA PRO A 70 4.42 21.92 3.84
C PRO A 70 3.74 22.40 2.56
N GLN A 71 4.25 23.43 1.88
CA GLN A 71 3.58 24.10 0.74
C GLN A 71 3.04 23.19 -0.39
N ASP A 72 3.64 22.02 -0.62
CA ASP A 72 3.21 21.05 -1.64
C ASP A 72 1.86 20.37 -1.29
N THR A 73 0.93 20.39 -2.25
CA THR A 73 -0.43 19.84 -2.08
C THR A 73 -0.46 18.33 -1.81
N ASP A 74 0.44 17.57 -2.42
CA ASP A 74 0.47 16.11 -2.26
C ASP A 74 1.01 15.71 -0.88
N LYS A 75 1.99 16.47 -0.39
CA LYS A 75 2.54 16.31 0.96
C LYS A 75 1.49 16.70 2.00
N HIS A 76 0.69 17.76 1.77
CA HIS A 76 -0.45 18.11 2.62
C HIS A 76 -1.41 16.93 2.81
N VAL A 77 -1.89 16.34 1.71
CA VAL A 77 -2.88 15.25 1.76
C VAL A 77 -2.32 14.03 2.49
N THR A 78 -1.06 13.68 2.22
CA THR A 78 -0.39 12.54 2.83
C THR A 78 -0.22 12.72 4.34
N LEU A 79 0.26 13.90 4.75
CA LEU A 79 0.52 14.21 6.16
C LEU A 79 -0.78 14.30 6.96
N VAL A 80 -1.83 14.95 6.42
CA VAL A 80 -3.15 15.00 7.05
C VAL A 80 -3.76 13.60 7.18
N ARG A 81 -3.63 12.75 6.15
CA ARG A 81 -4.06 11.36 6.21
C ARG A 81 -3.31 10.59 7.30
N HIS A 82 -2.00 10.81 7.43
CA HIS A 82 -1.18 10.16 8.45
C HIS A 82 -1.57 10.60 9.88
N ILE A 83 -1.73 11.90 10.11
CA ILE A 83 -2.21 12.43 11.40
C ILE A 83 -3.60 11.86 11.73
N ALA A 84 -4.50 11.79 10.76
CA ALA A 84 -5.83 11.21 10.96
C ALA A 84 -5.77 9.71 11.31
N GLN A 85 -4.78 8.98 10.77
CA GLN A 85 -4.50 7.60 11.13
C GLN A 85 -3.88 7.44 12.53
N GLU A 86 -3.01 8.35 12.96
CA GLU A 86 -2.47 8.34 14.32
C GLU A 86 -3.53 8.65 15.38
N LEU A 87 -4.44 9.57 15.07
CA LEU A 87 -5.57 9.94 15.93
C LEU A 87 -6.72 8.93 15.87
N ASN A 88 -6.57 7.80 15.18
CA ASN A 88 -7.58 6.76 14.99
C ASN A 88 -8.92 7.27 14.42
N VAL A 89 -8.89 8.37 13.66
CA VAL A 89 -10.06 8.89 12.93
C VAL A 89 -10.28 8.05 11.67
N ILE A 90 -9.19 7.60 11.04
CA ILE A 90 -9.18 6.73 9.87
C ILE A 90 -8.39 5.47 10.24
N PRO A 91 -8.86 4.25 9.90
CA PRO A 91 -8.08 3.05 10.12
C PRO A 91 -6.77 3.10 9.33
N LYS A 92 -5.67 2.65 9.96
CA LYS A 92 -4.37 2.51 9.29
C LYS A 92 -4.52 1.51 8.16
N THR A 93 -4.41 1.99 6.91
CA THR A 93 -4.31 1.09 5.75
C THR A 93 -2.92 0.47 5.80
N ILE A 94 -2.82 -0.72 6.39
CA ILE A 94 -1.65 -1.56 6.25
C ILE A 94 -1.61 -1.92 4.77
N THR A 95 -0.86 -1.15 4.00
CA THR A 95 -0.56 -1.50 2.61
C THR A 95 0.40 -2.68 2.73
N GLN A 96 -0.15 -3.86 2.98
CA GLN A 96 0.61 -5.09 2.89
C GLN A 96 1.06 -5.13 1.45
N HIS A 97 2.34 -4.82 1.20
CA HIS A 97 2.99 -5.20 -0.03
C HIS A 97 2.90 -6.72 -0.08
N LYS A 98 1.82 -7.23 -0.66
CA LYS A 98 1.72 -8.63 -1.05
C LYS A 98 2.82 -8.78 -2.09
N ARG A 99 4.01 -9.18 -1.63
CA ARG A 99 5.01 -9.79 -2.48
C ARG A 99 4.30 -10.99 -3.08
N GLN A 100 3.70 -10.81 -4.24
CA GLN A 100 3.33 -11.92 -5.08
C GLN A 100 4.66 -12.61 -5.34
N GLN A 101 4.94 -13.69 -4.59
CA GLN A 101 6.06 -14.54 -4.90
C GLN A 101 5.73 -15.05 -6.30
N ARG A 102 6.46 -14.55 -7.30
CA ARG A 102 6.40 -15.09 -8.65
C ARG A 102 6.99 -16.49 -8.55
N SER A 103 6.16 -17.45 -8.18
CA SER A 103 6.53 -18.85 -8.19
C SER A 103 6.87 -19.23 -9.63
N LEU A 104 7.94 -19.98 -9.82
CA LEU A 104 8.30 -20.50 -11.14
C LEU A 104 7.14 -21.34 -11.70
N PRO A 105 6.87 -21.30 -13.02
CA PRO A 105 5.89 -22.18 -13.64
C PRO A 105 6.14 -23.64 -13.26
N ILE A 106 5.09 -24.41 -12.98
CA ILE A 106 5.19 -25.81 -12.53
C ILE A 106 5.94 -26.65 -13.56
N GLU A 107 5.64 -26.45 -14.84
CA GLU A 107 6.30 -27.13 -15.97
C GLU A 107 7.82 -26.95 -15.95
N LEU A 108 8.30 -25.75 -15.62
CA LEU A 108 9.72 -25.46 -15.53
C LEU A 108 10.37 -26.15 -14.32
N GLN A 109 9.65 -26.25 -13.20
CA GLN A 109 10.15 -26.96 -12.02
C GLN A 109 10.30 -28.46 -12.32
N GLU A 110 9.30 -29.06 -12.95
CA GLU A 110 9.36 -30.46 -13.39
C GLU A 110 10.49 -30.70 -14.38
N LEU A 111 10.71 -29.76 -15.32
CA LEU A 111 11.80 -29.84 -16.28
C LEU A 111 13.16 -29.82 -15.59
N ILE A 112 13.37 -28.92 -14.62
CA ILE A 112 14.61 -28.85 -13.83
C ILE A 112 14.84 -30.14 -13.05
N ILE A 113 13.79 -30.70 -12.43
CA ILE A 113 13.88 -31.97 -11.70
C ILE A 113 14.25 -33.11 -12.63
N LYS A 114 13.65 -33.18 -13.82
CA LYS A 114 13.99 -34.18 -14.85
C LYS A 114 15.44 -34.04 -15.31
N PHE A 115 15.89 -32.81 -15.57
CA PHE A 115 17.26 -32.50 -15.96
C PHE A 115 18.29 -33.00 -14.94
N TYR A 116 18.07 -32.74 -13.65
CA TYR A 116 18.95 -33.26 -12.60
C TYR A 116 19.07 -34.79 -12.61
N ASN A 117 18.00 -35.50 -12.95
CA ASN A 117 17.95 -36.97 -12.95
C ASN A 117 18.51 -37.61 -14.23
N GLN A 118 18.95 -36.83 -15.23
CA GLN A 118 19.62 -37.37 -16.41
C GLN A 118 20.97 -37.97 -16.05
N ASP A 119 21.32 -39.09 -16.68
CA ASP A 119 22.58 -39.81 -16.45
C ASP A 119 23.82 -38.99 -16.88
N ASP A 120 23.65 -38.07 -17.82
CA ASP A 120 24.70 -37.14 -18.27
C ASP A 120 24.95 -35.97 -17.30
N ILE A 121 24.04 -35.75 -16.34
CA ILE A 121 24.11 -34.66 -15.36
C ILE A 121 24.49 -35.18 -13.97
N SER A 122 23.93 -36.33 -13.59
CA SER A 122 24.25 -37.00 -12.34
C SER A 122 24.34 -38.51 -12.54
N TYR A 123 25.23 -39.19 -11.83
CA TYR A 123 25.33 -40.65 -11.90
C TYR A 123 24.77 -41.30 -10.63
N GLN A 124 24.15 -42.46 -10.80
CA GLN A 124 23.53 -43.20 -9.70
C GLN A 124 24.57 -44.03 -8.93
N LEU A 125 24.51 -43.97 -7.60
CA LEU A 125 25.33 -44.82 -6.74
C LEU A 125 24.74 -46.23 -6.68
N ALA A 126 25.58 -47.27 -6.73
CA ALA A 126 25.12 -48.66 -6.76
C ALA A 126 24.89 -49.29 -5.35
N GLY A 127 25.12 -48.55 -4.26
CA GLY A 127 25.09 -49.10 -2.91
C GLY A 127 23.69 -49.23 -2.31
N LYS A 128 23.41 -50.32 -1.58
CA LYS A 128 22.17 -50.45 -0.78
C LYS A 128 22.03 -49.39 0.32
N ARG A 129 23.16 -48.84 0.81
CA ARG A 129 23.20 -47.71 1.76
C ARG A 129 23.03 -46.35 1.08
N ASP A 130 22.97 -46.36 -0.25
CA ASP A 130 22.85 -45.18 -1.07
C ASP A 130 21.42 -44.97 -1.57
N CYS A 131 20.46 -45.27 -0.70
CA CYS A 131 19.05 -44.97 -0.90
C CYS A 131 18.61 -43.89 0.09
N ILE A 132 17.63 -43.09 -0.29
CA ILE A 132 16.91 -42.15 0.59
C ILE A 132 15.44 -42.52 0.51
N THR A 133 14.82 -42.66 1.68
CA THR A 133 13.39 -42.90 1.80
C THR A 133 12.74 -41.60 2.26
N PHE A 134 11.73 -41.12 1.54
CA PHE A 134 10.88 -40.04 1.99
C PHE A 134 9.43 -40.51 2.03
N LYS A 135 8.66 -39.97 2.98
CA LYS A 135 7.22 -40.17 3.06
C LYS A 135 6.54 -39.04 2.34
N ASP A 136 5.63 -39.37 1.44
CA ASP A 136 4.77 -38.39 0.79
C ASP A 136 3.59 -38.02 1.71
N ASN A 137 2.82 -36.99 1.34
CA ASN A 137 1.67 -36.53 2.12
C ASN A 137 0.57 -37.60 2.27
N ASP A 138 0.55 -38.60 1.39
CA ASP A 138 -0.41 -39.72 1.38
C ASP A 138 0.09 -40.95 2.16
N ASP A 139 1.08 -40.79 3.04
CA ASP A 139 1.70 -41.85 3.86
C ASP A 139 2.41 -42.97 3.06
N THR A 140 2.54 -42.79 1.74
CA THR A 140 3.30 -43.67 0.86
C THR A 140 4.80 -43.37 0.98
N SER A 141 5.62 -44.41 1.12
CA SER A 141 7.08 -44.28 1.19
C SER A 141 7.70 -44.54 -0.17
N THR A 142 8.43 -43.56 -0.69
CA THR A 142 9.17 -43.70 -1.94
C THR A 142 10.67 -43.77 -1.63
N THR A 143 11.32 -44.82 -2.13
CA THR A 143 12.77 -45.00 -2.02
C THR A 143 13.44 -44.56 -3.32
N LEU A 144 14.32 -43.56 -3.23
CA LEU A 144 15.14 -43.10 -4.35
C LEU A 144 16.60 -43.44 -4.11
N GLN A 145 17.29 -43.85 -5.17
CA GLN A 145 18.74 -44.00 -5.12
C GLN A 145 19.40 -42.62 -5.12
N LYS A 146 20.44 -42.47 -4.28
CA LYS A 146 21.32 -41.31 -4.29
C LYS A 146 22.06 -41.24 -5.61
N ARG A 147 22.18 -40.03 -6.11
CA ARG A 147 22.88 -39.68 -7.34
C ARG A 147 23.90 -38.60 -7.00
N ILE A 148 25.04 -38.61 -7.68
CA ILE A 148 26.09 -37.61 -7.53
C ILE A 148 26.14 -36.76 -8.78
N LEU A 149 26.08 -35.43 -8.62
CA LEU A 149 26.29 -34.48 -9.71
C LEU A 149 27.69 -34.64 -10.30
N LEU A 150 27.75 -34.72 -11.63
CA LEU A 150 29.01 -34.76 -12.38
C LEU A 150 29.71 -33.40 -12.39
N TYR A 151 28.94 -32.32 -12.43
CA TYR A 151 29.42 -30.94 -12.50
C TYR A 151 29.11 -30.16 -11.23
N ARG A 152 29.74 -28.99 -11.06
CA ARG A 152 29.34 -28.06 -10.00
C ARG A 152 27.96 -27.50 -10.31
N VAL A 153 27.18 -27.18 -9.27
CA VAL A 153 25.82 -26.61 -9.42
C VAL A 153 25.77 -25.43 -10.40
N ARG A 154 26.79 -24.55 -10.38
CA ARG A 154 26.90 -23.41 -11.29
C ARG A 154 27.11 -23.82 -12.75
N GLU A 155 27.86 -24.88 -13.00
CA GLU A 155 28.11 -25.41 -14.35
C GLU A 155 26.87 -26.15 -14.85
N THR A 156 26.25 -26.98 -14.00
CA THR A 156 24.97 -27.64 -14.30
C THR A 156 23.88 -26.64 -14.67
N PHE A 157 23.82 -25.50 -13.96
CA PHE A 157 22.90 -24.42 -14.31
C PHE A 157 23.19 -23.84 -15.69
N GLN A 158 24.46 -23.60 -16.03
CA GLN A 158 24.82 -23.10 -17.36
C GLN A 158 24.48 -24.10 -18.48
N LEU A 159 24.66 -25.41 -18.23
CA LEU A 159 24.25 -26.47 -19.15
C LEU A 159 22.73 -26.45 -19.37
N PHE A 160 21.97 -26.36 -18.28
CA PHE A 160 20.51 -26.25 -18.35
C PHE A 160 20.06 -25.04 -19.18
N LEU A 161 20.67 -23.87 -18.97
CA LEU A 161 20.38 -22.67 -19.75
C LEU A 161 20.69 -22.88 -21.24
N THR A 162 21.76 -23.57 -21.57
CA THR A 162 22.20 -23.81 -22.95
C THR A 162 21.30 -24.81 -23.68
N GLU A 163 20.79 -25.81 -22.97
CA GLU A 163 20.02 -26.91 -23.57
C GLU A 163 18.51 -26.64 -23.63
N TYR A 164 17.95 -25.92 -22.65
CA TYR A 164 16.50 -25.76 -22.50
C TYR A 164 15.99 -24.32 -22.54
N LEU A 165 16.88 -23.31 -22.46
CA LEU A 165 16.46 -21.92 -22.27
C LEU A 165 16.95 -21.01 -23.40
N ASP A 166 16.14 -20.91 -24.45
CA ASP A 166 16.26 -19.83 -25.43
C ASP A 166 15.73 -18.50 -24.83
N THR A 167 16.59 -17.82 -24.08
CA THR A 167 16.61 -16.38 -23.79
C THR A 167 15.48 -15.69 -23.00
N ASN A 168 14.31 -16.29 -22.71
CA ASN A 168 13.18 -15.53 -22.14
C ASN A 168 12.65 -15.94 -20.74
N ILE A 169 13.31 -16.87 -20.05
CA ILE A 169 12.89 -17.28 -18.70
C ILE A 169 13.87 -16.72 -17.66
N ASN A 170 13.35 -15.91 -16.74
CA ASN A 170 14.10 -15.39 -15.59
C ASN A 170 14.26 -16.46 -14.50
N LEU A 171 15.18 -17.39 -14.71
CA LEU A 171 15.58 -18.39 -13.72
C LEU A 171 16.87 -17.95 -13.03
N SER A 172 16.85 -17.87 -11.70
CA SER A 172 18.07 -17.55 -10.92
C SER A 172 18.80 -18.83 -10.52
N LEU A 173 20.13 -18.74 -10.34
CA LEU A 173 20.94 -19.87 -9.85
C LEU A 173 20.44 -20.39 -8.49
N THR A 174 20.03 -19.49 -7.59
CA THR A 174 19.49 -19.85 -6.28
C THR A 174 18.22 -20.67 -6.44
N SER A 175 17.27 -20.18 -7.23
CA SER A 175 16.01 -20.89 -7.47
C SER A 175 16.22 -22.25 -8.17
N PHE A 176 17.20 -22.33 -9.08
CA PHE A 176 17.58 -23.59 -9.71
C PHE A 176 18.19 -24.60 -8.72
N ASN A 177 19.02 -24.12 -7.79
CA ASN A 177 19.60 -24.97 -6.75
C ASN A 177 18.57 -25.39 -5.70
N ASP A 178 17.59 -24.55 -5.38
CA ASP A 178 16.50 -24.86 -4.44
C ASP A 178 15.58 -25.97 -4.99
N LEU A 179 15.44 -26.05 -6.32
CA LEU A 179 14.68 -27.10 -7.00
C LEU A 179 15.46 -28.42 -7.16
N ARG A 180 16.69 -28.51 -6.65
CA ARG A 180 17.49 -29.74 -6.72
C ARG A 180 16.85 -30.83 -5.84
N PRO A 181 16.52 -32.00 -6.40
CA PRO A 181 15.99 -33.11 -5.62
C PRO A 181 16.92 -33.55 -4.48
N MET A 182 16.37 -33.97 -3.35
CA MET A 182 17.17 -34.38 -2.18
C MET A 182 18.08 -35.59 -2.45
N ASN A 183 17.73 -36.45 -3.41
CA ASN A 183 18.55 -37.59 -3.79
C ASN A 183 19.77 -37.19 -4.63
N ILE A 184 19.87 -35.95 -5.10
CA ILE A 184 20.96 -35.44 -5.92
C ILE A 184 21.96 -34.73 -5.00
N LEU A 185 23.15 -35.31 -4.88
CA LEU A 185 24.22 -34.86 -4.00
C LEU A 185 25.34 -34.21 -4.81
N VAL A 186 26.00 -33.23 -4.20
CA VAL A 186 27.17 -32.58 -4.80
C VAL A 186 28.39 -33.46 -4.62
N GLN A 187 29.36 -33.34 -5.53
CA GLN A 187 30.64 -34.06 -5.50
C GLN A 187 31.42 -33.97 -4.17
N SER A 188 31.16 -32.97 -3.31
CA SER A 188 31.74 -32.92 -1.97
C SER A 188 31.33 -34.12 -1.10
N TYR A 189 30.18 -34.73 -1.35
CA TYR A 189 29.66 -35.88 -0.61
C TYR A 189 30.53 -37.13 -0.78
N THR A 190 31.21 -37.29 -1.92
CA THR A 190 32.02 -38.49 -2.18
C THR A 190 33.41 -38.43 -1.57
N ARG A 191 33.87 -37.26 -1.10
CA ARG A 191 35.22 -37.05 -0.54
C ARG A 191 35.49 -37.88 0.73
N GLU A 192 34.45 -38.24 1.47
CA GLU A 192 34.57 -39.09 2.67
C GLU A 192 34.70 -40.59 2.33
N ARG A 193 34.49 -40.97 1.06
CA ARG A 193 34.48 -42.38 0.61
C ARG A 193 35.61 -42.74 -0.34
N SER A 194 36.42 -41.78 -0.75
CA SER A 194 37.62 -42.03 -1.55
C SER A 194 38.76 -42.51 -0.66
N CYS A 195 38.70 -43.77 -0.23
CA CYS A 195 39.89 -44.53 0.15
C CYS A 195 40.34 -45.29 -1.11
N LEU A 196 41.39 -44.80 -1.75
CA LEU A 196 42.31 -45.63 -2.53
C LEU A 196 43.44 -46.06 -1.59
#